data_AF-A0A519PB61-F1
#
_entry.id   AF-A0A519PB61-F1
#
_cell.length_a   1.000
_cell.length_b   1.000
_cell.length_c   1.000
_cell.angle_alpha   90.00
_cell.angle_beta   90.00
_cell.angle_gamma   90.00
#
_symmetry.space_group_name_H-M   'P 1'
#
loop_
_entity.id
_entity.type
_entity.pdbx_description
1 polymer ?
#
loop_
_entity_poly.entity_id
_entity_poly.type
_entity_poly.pdbx_seq_one_letter_code
_entity_poly.pdbx_strand_id
1 'polypeptide(L)'
;MSELTVAKRLALAAVVEACPDRMLAPLGAAAASLSGAGAAEFARLIAQEAQDRSRRAYAFGPLAPLFRPRTDGLPGLVFPRSVMPRLWKLASTREPSLLPQLEDDELRAMVADRICVAAAAAVRDNADQVWPPTLAADGRTEALDELAGCCDLAPL
;
A
#
# COMPACT_ATOMS: atom_id res chain seq x y z
N MET A 1 21.55 2.90 -20.79
CA MET A 1 22.06 3.29 -19.46
C MET A 1 21.19 4.45 -18.97
N SER A 2 20.60 4.35 -17.77
CA SER A 2 19.67 5.37 -17.27
C SER A 2 20.41 6.71 -17.06
N GLU A 3 19.95 7.79 -17.68
CA GLU A 3 20.50 9.15 -17.52
C GLU A 3 20.26 9.72 -16.11
N LEU A 4 19.44 9.05 -15.30
CA LEU A 4 19.16 9.43 -13.91
C LEU A 4 20.13 8.73 -12.96
N THR A 5 20.81 9.52 -12.13
CA THR A 5 21.60 8.99 -11.01
C THR A 5 20.67 8.22 -10.05
N VAL A 6 21.23 7.27 -9.29
CA VAL A 6 20.49 6.48 -8.29
C VAL A 6 19.71 7.40 -7.33
N ALA A 7 20.35 8.48 -6.87
CA ALA A 7 19.72 9.46 -5.98
C ALA A 7 18.51 10.15 -6.61
N LYS A 8 18.59 10.56 -7.89
CA LYS A 8 17.47 11.20 -8.59
C LYS A 8 16.31 10.23 -8.78
N ARG A 9 16.59 8.98 -9.11
CA ARG A 9 15.55 7.93 -9.23
C ARG A 9 14.84 7.68 -7.91
N LEU A 10 15.58 7.58 -6.79
CA LEU A 10 14.99 7.41 -5.46
C LEU A 10 14.13 8.61 -5.06
N ALA A 11 14.61 9.83 -5.31
CA ALA A 11 13.83 11.05 -5.05
C ALA A 11 12.53 11.08 -5.87
N LEU A 12 12.60 10.70 -7.15
CA LEU A 12 11.43 10.65 -8.03
C LEU A 12 10.43 9.58 -7.59
N ALA A 13 10.90 8.40 -7.20
CA ALA A 13 10.07 7.34 -6.64
C ALA A 13 9.35 7.81 -5.36
N ALA A 14 10.05 8.49 -4.45
CA ALA A 14 9.46 9.03 -3.24
C ALA A 14 8.38 10.10 -3.52
N VAL A 15 8.56 10.94 -4.55
CA VAL A 15 7.55 11.91 -4.98
C VAL A 15 6.30 11.20 -5.54
N VAL A 16 6.49 10.15 -6.34
CA VAL A 16 5.39 9.35 -6.89
C VAL A 16 4.64 8.61 -5.78
N GLU A 17 5.36 7.98 -4.83
CA GLU A 17 4.78 7.29 -3.67
C GLU A 17 3.94 8.26 -2.81
N ALA A 18 4.43 9.49 -2.58
CA ALA A 18 3.74 10.49 -1.77
C ALA A 18 2.53 11.15 -2.46
N CYS A 19 2.35 10.96 -3.78
CA CYS A 19 1.28 11.63 -4.50
C CYS A 19 -0.10 11.00 -4.19
N PRO A 20 -1.18 11.80 -4.04
CA PRO A 20 -2.53 11.26 -3.89
C PRO A 20 -2.96 10.43 -5.11
N ASP A 21 -3.81 9.42 -4.91
CA ASP A 21 -4.28 8.50 -5.98
C ASP A 21 -4.80 9.24 -7.24
N ARG A 22 -5.56 10.32 -7.04
CA ARG A 22 -6.08 11.16 -8.13
C ARG A 22 -5.00 11.78 -9.03
N MET A 23 -3.76 11.86 -8.56
CA MET A 23 -2.64 12.46 -9.30
C MET A 23 -1.91 11.45 -10.19
N LEU A 24 -2.05 10.15 -9.98
CA LEU A 24 -1.29 9.16 -10.78
C LEU A 24 -1.64 9.20 -12.27
N ALA A 25 -2.92 9.28 -12.63
CA ALA A 25 -3.33 9.36 -14.02
C ALA A 25 -2.86 10.66 -14.71
N PRO A 26 -3.03 11.86 -14.12
CA PRO A 26 -2.44 13.10 -14.63
C PRO A 26 -0.91 13.05 -14.77
N LEU A 27 -0.20 12.47 -13.79
CA LEU A 27 1.26 12.31 -13.86
C LEU A 27 1.66 11.36 -15.00
N GLY A 28 0.90 10.29 -15.21
CA GLY A 28 1.10 9.37 -16.34
C GLY A 28 0.92 10.06 -17.70
N ALA A 29 -0.13 10.87 -17.84
CA ALA A 29 -0.36 11.65 -19.05
C ALA A 29 0.76 12.68 -19.29
N ALA A 30 1.22 13.35 -18.23
CA ALA A 30 2.36 14.26 -18.31
C ALA A 30 3.65 13.53 -18.72
N ALA A 31 3.94 12.37 -18.13
CA ALA A 31 5.11 11.57 -18.49
C ALA A 31 5.08 11.11 -19.96
N ALA A 32 3.91 10.77 -20.49
CA ALA A 32 3.73 10.38 -21.89
C ALA A 32 4.00 11.53 -22.90
N SER A 33 3.90 12.79 -22.45
CA SER A 33 4.21 13.96 -23.27
C SER A 33 5.70 14.34 -23.30
N LEU A 34 6.52 13.72 -22.44
CA LEU A 34 7.95 13.97 -22.33
C LEU A 34 8.74 13.00 -23.23
N SER A 35 9.87 13.45 -23.78
CA SER A 35 10.78 12.64 -24.58
C SER A 35 12.12 12.41 -23.86
N GLY A 36 12.77 11.28 -24.12
CA GLY A 36 14.12 10.96 -23.62
C GLY A 36 14.16 9.90 -22.52
N ALA A 37 15.36 9.49 -22.12
CA ALA A 37 15.54 8.37 -21.18
C ALA A 37 14.99 8.68 -19.77
N GLY A 38 15.08 9.94 -19.33
CA GLY A 38 14.48 10.38 -18.07
C GLY A 38 12.94 10.30 -18.07
N ALA A 39 12.30 10.59 -19.20
CA ALA A 39 10.85 10.49 -19.36
C ALA A 39 10.36 9.03 -19.28
N ALA A 40 11.07 8.13 -19.98
CA ALA A 40 10.78 6.69 -19.94
C ALA A 40 10.90 6.12 -18.51
N GLU A 41 11.93 6.54 -17.77
CA GLU A 41 12.11 6.11 -16.39
C GLU A 41 11.01 6.66 -15.46
N PHE A 42 10.59 7.91 -15.64
CA PHE A 42 9.48 8.47 -14.87
C PHE A 42 8.15 7.74 -15.15
N ALA A 43 7.86 7.46 -16.42
CA ALA A 43 6.69 6.68 -16.81
C ALA A 43 6.71 5.28 -16.19
N ARG A 44 7.88 4.63 -16.14
CA ARG A 44 8.08 3.33 -15.48
C ARG A 44 7.79 3.40 -13.98
N LEU A 45 8.26 4.44 -13.28
CA LEU A 45 7.98 4.64 -11.86
C LEU A 45 6.49 4.84 -11.58
N ILE A 46 5.79 5.62 -12.42
CA ILE A 46 4.34 5.82 -12.30
C ILE A 46 3.58 4.51 -12.54
N ALA A 47 3.94 3.75 -13.56
CA ALA A 47 3.32 2.46 -13.85
C ALA A 47 3.50 1.46 -12.69
N GLN A 48 4.70 1.42 -12.10
CA GLN A 48 4.99 0.59 -10.93
C GLN A 48 4.15 0.99 -9.71
N GLU A 49 4.07 2.28 -9.42
CA GLU A 49 3.23 2.77 -8.31
C GLU A 49 1.74 2.48 -8.55
N ALA A 50 1.24 2.67 -9.77
CA ALA A 50 -0.15 2.36 -10.10
C ALA A 50 -0.46 0.86 -9.93
N GLN A 51 0.47 0.00 -10.36
CA GLN A 51 0.38 -1.45 -10.17
C GLN A 51 0.40 -1.83 -8.69
N ASP A 52 1.30 -1.23 -7.90
CA ASP A 52 1.38 -1.45 -6.45
C ASP A 52 0.08 -1.04 -5.74
N ARG A 53 -0.49 0.12 -6.08
CA ARG A 53 -1.78 0.56 -5.53
C ARG A 53 -2.94 -0.33 -5.94
N SER A 54 -2.93 -0.84 -7.17
CA SER A 54 -3.94 -1.80 -7.65
C SER A 54 -3.87 -3.11 -6.87
N ARG A 55 -2.66 -3.64 -6.67
CA ARG A 55 -2.42 -4.84 -5.86
C ARG A 55 -2.87 -4.64 -4.42
N ARG A 56 -2.52 -3.51 -3.81
CA ARG A 56 -2.99 -3.13 -2.46
C ARG A 56 -4.51 -3.04 -2.39
N ALA A 57 -5.14 -2.39 -3.36
CA ALA A 57 -6.60 -2.22 -3.39
C ALA A 57 -7.33 -3.56 -3.51
N TYR A 58 -6.76 -4.52 -4.25
CA TYR A 58 -7.28 -5.87 -4.32
C TYR A 58 -7.08 -6.62 -3.00
N ALA A 59 -5.82 -6.75 -2.54
CA ALA A 59 -5.49 -7.55 -1.37
C ALA A 59 -6.16 -7.04 -0.09
N PHE A 60 -6.22 -5.73 0.11
CA PHE A 60 -6.84 -5.11 1.28
C PHE A 60 -8.25 -4.58 1.01
N GLY A 61 -8.87 -4.96 -0.10
CA GLY A 61 -10.25 -4.61 -0.43
C GLY A 61 -11.24 -4.91 0.71
N PRO A 62 -11.20 -6.12 1.31
CA PRO A 62 -12.05 -6.46 2.46
C PRO A 62 -11.82 -5.57 3.70
N LEU A 63 -10.60 -5.08 3.90
CA LEU A 63 -10.21 -4.26 5.05
C LEU A 63 -10.46 -2.76 4.82
N ALA A 64 -10.57 -2.32 3.57
CA ALA A 64 -10.69 -0.90 3.20
C ALA A 64 -11.78 -0.12 3.96
N PRO A 65 -12.97 -0.70 4.28
CA PRO A 65 -13.99 -0.01 5.07
C PRO A 65 -13.51 0.41 6.47
N LEU A 66 -12.58 -0.32 7.09
CA LEU A 66 -12.08 -0.03 8.43
C LEU A 66 -11.15 1.19 8.49
N PHE A 67 -10.79 1.78 7.35
CA PHE A 67 -9.89 2.95 7.28
C PHE A 67 -10.63 4.24 6.89
N ARG A 68 -11.96 4.20 6.90
CA ARG A 68 -12.82 5.35 6.62
C ARG A 68 -13.93 5.43 7.66
N PRO A 69 -14.34 6.65 8.06
CA PRO A 69 -15.55 6.80 8.87
C PRO A 69 -16.74 6.11 8.21
N ARG A 70 -17.62 5.52 9.02
CA ARG A 70 -18.87 4.94 8.54
C ARG A 70 -19.76 6.05 7.97
N THR A 71 -20.46 5.74 6.88
CA THR A 71 -21.32 6.70 6.17
C THR A 71 -22.65 6.95 6.88
N ASP A 72 -23.05 6.05 7.79
CA ASP A 72 -24.28 6.15 8.59
C ASP A 72 -24.10 6.94 9.90
N GLY A 73 -22.88 7.42 10.18
CA GLY A 73 -22.57 8.20 11.39
C GLY A 73 -22.54 7.38 12.68
N LEU A 74 -22.69 6.05 12.62
CA LEU A 74 -22.61 5.20 13.81
C LEU A 74 -21.15 5.01 14.26
N PRO A 75 -20.92 4.81 15.57
CA PRO A 75 -19.62 4.39 16.06
C PRO A 75 -19.19 3.07 15.42
N GLY A 76 -17.90 2.92 15.17
CA GLY A 76 -17.32 1.68 14.66
C GLY A 76 -15.80 1.72 14.73
N LEU A 77 -15.18 0.57 14.55
CA LEU A 77 -13.74 0.44 14.44
C LEU A 77 -13.24 1.21 13.20
N VAL A 78 -12.41 2.22 13.43
CA VAL A 78 -11.80 3.03 12.37
C VAL A 78 -10.32 3.23 12.65
N PHE A 79 -9.49 2.69 11.78
CA PHE A 79 -8.04 2.88 11.78
C PHE A 79 -7.64 4.16 11.02
N PRO A 80 -6.50 4.80 11.37
CA PRO A 80 -6.01 5.95 10.62
C PRO A 80 -5.70 5.57 9.16
N ARG A 81 -6.17 6.39 8.21
CA ARG A 81 -5.95 6.19 6.76
C ARG A 81 -4.49 5.95 6.37
N SER A 82 -3.56 6.57 7.09
CA SER A 82 -2.13 6.47 6.80
C SER A 82 -1.49 5.14 7.25
N VAL A 83 -2.22 4.31 8.01
CA VAL A 83 -1.74 2.98 8.43
C VAL A 83 -1.81 1.98 7.27
N MET A 84 -2.86 1.99 6.43
CA MET A 84 -3.03 1.02 5.33
C MET A 84 -1.84 0.98 4.36
N PRO A 85 -1.30 2.12 3.85
CA PRO A 85 -0.14 2.07 2.96
C PRO A 85 1.14 1.56 3.65
N ARG A 86 1.33 1.85 4.95
CA ARG A 86 2.48 1.36 5.73
C ARG A 86 2.39 -0.14 5.95
N LEU A 87 1.20 -0.62 6.31
CA LEU A 87 0.91 -2.04 6.46
C LEU A 87 1.19 -2.80 5.16
N TRP A 88 0.70 -2.27 4.03
CA TRP A 88 0.95 -2.85 2.71
C TRP A 88 2.44 -2.93 2.40
N LYS A 89 3.20 -1.87 2.64
CA LYS A 89 4.65 -1.82 2.38
C LYS A 89 5.41 -2.90 3.17
N LEU A 90 5.03 -3.13 4.42
CA LEU A 90 5.66 -4.15 5.27
C LEU A 90 5.25 -5.56 4.84
N ALA A 91 3.96 -5.78 4.56
CA ALA A 91 3.45 -7.09 4.13
C ALA A 91 4.02 -7.52 2.77
N SER A 92 4.00 -6.62 1.79
CA SER A 92 4.52 -6.86 0.43
C SER A 92 6.02 -7.14 0.40
N THR A 93 6.78 -6.53 1.32
CA THR A 93 8.23 -6.79 1.48
C THR A 93 8.52 -8.19 2.05
N ARG A 94 7.58 -8.80 2.78
CA ARG A 94 7.73 -10.18 3.30
C ARG A 94 7.53 -11.23 2.21
N GLU A 95 6.68 -10.94 1.22
CA GLU A 95 6.28 -11.89 0.18
C GLU A 95 6.48 -11.31 -1.25
N PRO A 96 7.69 -10.82 -1.60
CA PRO A 96 7.90 -10.08 -2.85
C PRO A 96 7.70 -10.93 -4.12
N SER A 97 7.95 -12.23 -4.03
CA SER A 97 7.76 -13.19 -5.13
C SER A 97 6.29 -13.46 -5.45
N LEU A 98 5.38 -13.18 -4.50
CA LEU A 98 3.95 -13.39 -4.69
C LEU A 98 3.26 -12.19 -5.34
N LEU A 99 3.83 -10.99 -5.25
CA LEU A 99 3.19 -9.76 -5.76
C LEU A 99 2.80 -9.83 -7.25
N PRO A 100 3.61 -10.40 -8.17
CA PRO A 100 3.20 -10.56 -9.56
C PRO A 100 1.98 -11.47 -9.73
N GLN A 101 1.74 -12.42 -8.83
CA GLN A 101 0.63 -13.37 -8.90
C GLN A 101 -0.72 -12.74 -8.54
N LEU A 102 -0.74 -11.52 -7.99
CA LEU A 102 -1.98 -10.75 -7.80
C LEU A 102 -2.62 -10.28 -9.11
N GLU A 103 -1.92 -10.44 -10.23
CA GLU A 103 -2.42 -10.18 -11.59
C GLU A 103 -2.99 -11.43 -12.27
N ASP A 104 -2.78 -12.60 -11.69
CA ASP A 104 -3.31 -13.87 -12.17
C ASP A 104 -4.69 -14.10 -11.54
N ASP A 105 -5.74 -14.19 -12.37
CA ASP A 105 -7.11 -14.36 -11.90
C ASP A 105 -7.35 -15.67 -11.14
N GLU A 106 -6.55 -16.71 -11.39
CA GLU A 106 -6.65 -18.00 -10.70
C GLU A 106 -5.95 -17.96 -9.33
N LEU A 107 -4.86 -17.20 -9.21
CA LEU A 107 -4.03 -17.18 -7.99
C LEU A 107 -4.32 -15.99 -7.07
N ARG A 108 -4.84 -14.88 -7.60
CA ARG A 108 -4.91 -13.59 -6.89
C ARG A 108 -5.65 -13.65 -5.56
N ALA A 109 -6.69 -14.47 -5.41
CA ALA A 109 -7.42 -14.62 -4.16
C ALA A 109 -6.55 -15.26 -3.07
N MET A 110 -5.97 -16.43 -3.36
CA MET A 110 -5.04 -17.13 -2.46
C MET A 110 -3.83 -16.26 -2.08
N VAL A 111 -3.32 -15.49 -3.04
CA VAL A 111 -2.20 -14.58 -2.80
C VAL A 111 -2.61 -13.39 -1.93
N ALA A 112 -3.79 -12.81 -2.16
CA ALA A 112 -4.34 -11.75 -1.31
C ALA A 112 -4.48 -12.22 0.14
N ASP A 113 -5.00 -13.42 0.36
CA ASP A 113 -5.11 -14.06 1.67
C ASP A 113 -3.74 -14.18 2.35
N ARG A 114 -2.75 -14.68 1.61
CA ARG A 114 -1.38 -14.81 2.11
C ARG A 114 -0.78 -13.46 2.50
N ILE A 115 -1.05 -12.40 1.72
CA ILE A 115 -0.60 -11.05 2.04
C ILE A 115 -1.30 -10.51 3.30
N CYS A 116 -2.59 -10.80 3.51
CA CYS A 116 -3.30 -10.44 4.74
C CYS A 116 -2.70 -11.12 5.99
N VAL A 117 -2.33 -12.40 5.89
CA VAL A 117 -1.60 -13.10 6.97
C VAL A 117 -0.23 -12.46 7.22
N ALA A 118 0.52 -12.13 6.16
CA ALA A 118 1.79 -11.42 6.28
C ALA A 118 1.63 -10.02 6.90
N ALA A 119 0.51 -9.34 6.63
CA ALA A 119 0.16 -8.06 7.21
C ALA A 119 -0.10 -8.18 8.72
N ALA A 120 -0.86 -9.20 9.17
CA ALA A 120 -1.07 -9.45 10.59
C ALA A 120 0.25 -9.70 11.33
N ALA A 121 1.15 -10.48 10.75
CA ALA A 121 2.49 -10.69 11.28
C ALA A 121 3.31 -9.39 11.30
N ALA A 122 3.20 -8.54 10.28
CA ALA A 122 3.86 -7.23 10.25
C ALA A 122 3.37 -6.29 11.36
N VAL A 123 2.08 -6.31 11.71
CA VAL A 123 1.53 -5.54 12.85
C VAL A 123 2.19 -5.98 14.16
N ARG A 124 2.29 -7.29 14.38
CA ARG A 124 2.87 -7.87 15.61
C ARG A 124 4.37 -7.60 15.73
N ASP A 125 5.11 -7.77 14.64
CA ASP A 125 6.57 -7.69 14.66
C ASP A 125 7.10 -6.25 14.50
N ASN A 126 6.33 -5.36 13.86
CA ASN A 126 6.78 -4.02 13.43
C ASN A 126 5.73 -2.93 13.73
N ALA A 127 5.06 -3.02 14.89
CA ALA A 127 3.99 -2.12 15.33
C ALA A 127 4.31 -0.62 15.13
N ASP A 128 5.53 -0.19 15.49
CA ASP A 128 5.96 1.22 15.37
C ASP A 128 6.14 1.68 13.92
N GLN A 129 6.43 0.76 13.00
CA GLN A 129 6.52 1.08 11.57
C GLN A 129 5.14 1.09 10.91
N VAL A 130 4.22 0.21 11.34
CA VAL A 130 2.84 0.17 10.85
C VAL A 130 2.05 1.41 11.32
N TRP A 131 2.07 1.65 12.63
CA TRP A 131 1.35 2.74 13.26
C TRP A 131 2.28 3.45 14.24
N PRO A 132 3.04 4.47 13.79
CA PRO A 132 3.93 5.23 14.67
C PRO A 132 3.22 5.81 15.91
N PRO A 133 3.88 5.85 17.09
CA PRO A 133 3.32 6.46 18.30
C PRO A 133 2.85 7.92 18.13
N THR A 134 3.43 8.62 17.14
CA THR A 134 3.10 10.02 16.82
C THR A 134 1.72 10.22 16.16
N LEU A 135 1.05 9.15 15.71
CA LEU A 135 -0.24 9.25 15.02
C LEU A 135 -1.47 9.13 15.95
N ALA A 136 -1.32 8.45 17.08
CA ALA A 136 -2.29 8.37 18.18
C ALA A 136 -1.67 7.51 19.29
N ALA A 137 -1.57 8.05 20.51
CA ALA A 137 -1.01 7.32 21.65
C ALA A 137 -2.07 6.53 22.43
N ASP A 138 -3.27 7.10 22.57
CA ASP A 138 -4.33 6.55 23.39
C ASP A 138 -4.98 5.32 22.73
N GLY A 139 -5.06 4.20 23.46
CA GLY A 139 -5.65 2.95 22.97
C GLY A 139 -4.89 2.28 21.81
N ARG A 140 -3.68 2.74 21.48
CA ARG A 140 -2.89 2.24 20.33
C ARG A 140 -2.61 0.74 20.41
N THR A 141 -2.28 0.23 21.60
CA THR A 141 -1.96 -1.20 21.78
C THR A 141 -3.16 -2.07 21.44
N GLU A 142 -4.34 -1.76 22.00
CA GLU A 142 -5.58 -2.47 21.71
C GLU A 142 -5.96 -2.36 20.22
N ALA A 143 -5.78 -1.16 19.63
CA ALA A 143 -6.06 -0.95 18.21
C ALA A 143 -5.10 -1.73 17.28
N LEU A 144 -3.85 -1.96 17.70
CA LEU A 144 -2.90 -2.81 16.96
C LEU A 144 -3.29 -4.29 17.04
N ASP A 145 -3.73 -4.77 18.19
CA ASP A 145 -4.22 -6.15 18.35
C ASP A 145 -5.47 -6.37 17.49
N GLU A 146 -6.40 -5.41 17.51
CA GLU A 146 -7.62 -5.42 16.68
C GLU A 146 -7.26 -5.40 15.17
N LEU A 147 -6.27 -4.59 14.78
CA LEU A 147 -5.80 -4.52 13.39
C LEU A 147 -5.19 -5.86 12.94
N ALA A 148 -4.38 -6.49 13.78
CA ALA A 148 -3.80 -7.80 13.50
C ALA A 148 -4.91 -8.87 13.36
N GLY A 149 -5.89 -8.86 14.26
CA GLY A 149 -7.05 -9.76 14.20
C GLY A 149 -7.89 -9.56 12.94
N CYS A 150 -8.14 -8.31 12.53
CA CYS A 150 -8.82 -8.00 11.27
C CYS A 150 -8.06 -8.55 10.06
N CYS A 151 -6.72 -8.47 10.07
CA CYS A 151 -5.88 -9.00 9.00
C CYS A 151 -5.88 -10.53 8.95
N ASP A 152 -5.91 -11.23 10.10
CA ASP A 152 -6.02 -12.70 10.15
C ASP A 152 -7.38 -13.21 9.66
N LEU A 153 -8.44 -12.41 9.82
CA LEU A 153 -9.81 -12.74 9.43
C LEU A 153 -10.18 -12.26 8.02
N ALA A 154 -9.34 -11.43 7.40
CA ALA A 154 -9.54 -10.93 6.04
C ALA A 154 -9.46 -12.01 4.94
N PRO A 155 -8.63 -13.09 5.06
CA PRO A 155 -8.63 -14.20 4.12
C PRO A 155 -10.01 -14.86 3.97
N LEU A 156 -10.47 -15.06 2.74
CA LEU A 156 -11.79 -15.68 2.44
C LEU A 156 -11.72 -16.58 1.20
#